data_AF-A0A3C1EKE2-F1
#
_entry.id   AF-A0A3C1EKE2-F1
#
_cell.length_a   1.000
_cell.length_b   1.000
_cell.length_c   1.000
_cell.angle_alpha   90.00
_cell.angle_beta   90.00
_cell.angle_gamma   90.00
#
_symmetry.space_group_name_H-M   'P 1'
#
loop_
_entity.id
_entity.type
_entity.pdbx_description
1 polymer ?
#
loop_
_entity_poly.entity_id
_entity_poly.type
_entity_poly.pdbx_seq_one_letter_code
_entity_poly.pdbx_strand_id
1 'polypeptide(L)'
;PPDLVVADVMMPGTDGIAMFRKMRESNTPWGDTPLIFLSGKDESQTKVDALHLGAEDFLIKPVDLKELAARIRNVIRRDAKWRKGSTGTSQAAGVVGDLKNLGIPDIVQTLHLGLKTACVRVKGKDDEGKIWFENGRIRHCELGSLVGEQAFYEMLRWQEGPFVIAHGQGTTLRTIEMDEMQLMMEGLRRLDEEKKEEPAG
;
A
#
# COMPACT_ATOMS: atom_id res chain seq x y z
N PRO A 1 8.13 -15.34 -4.64
CA PRO A 1 7.24 -15.20 -3.45
C PRO A 1 5.89 -15.86 -3.78
N PRO A 2 5.12 -16.33 -2.78
CA PRO A 2 3.77 -16.84 -3.00
C PRO A 2 2.84 -15.75 -3.54
N ASP A 3 1.85 -16.14 -4.35
CA ASP A 3 0.84 -15.22 -4.89
C ASP A 3 -0.23 -14.83 -3.86
N LEU A 4 -0.39 -15.63 -2.80
CA LEU A 4 -1.32 -15.40 -1.69
C LEU A 4 -0.94 -16.30 -0.51
N VAL A 5 -1.14 -15.83 0.72
CA VAL A 5 -1.04 -16.61 1.96
C VAL A 5 -2.43 -16.81 2.56
N VAL A 6 -2.74 -18.04 2.96
CA VAL A 6 -3.90 -18.33 3.83
C VAL A 6 -3.34 -18.78 5.17
N ALA A 7 -3.69 -18.08 6.25
CA ALA A 7 -3.16 -18.35 7.58
C ALA A 7 -4.28 -18.52 8.61
N ASP A 8 -4.09 -19.43 9.57
CA ASP A 8 -4.93 -19.46 10.77
C ASP A 8 -4.50 -18.33 11.70
N VAL A 9 -5.47 -17.66 12.34
CA VAL A 9 -5.20 -16.71 13.42
C VAL A 9 -4.66 -17.46 14.64
N MET A 10 -5.29 -18.58 15.00
CA MET A 10 -4.95 -19.34 16.19
C MET A 10 -4.03 -20.51 15.82
N MET A 11 -2.72 -20.27 15.79
CA MET A 11 -1.72 -21.34 15.59
C MET A 11 -1.03 -21.71 16.92
N PRO A 12 -0.72 -23.01 17.15
CA PRO A 12 0.11 -23.40 18.29
C PRO A 12 1.50 -22.76 18.20
N GLY A 13 1.91 -22.03 19.24
CA GLY A 13 3.24 -21.44 19.37
C GLY A 13 3.45 -20.06 18.72
N THR A 14 2.55 -19.58 17.86
CA THR A 14 2.60 -18.22 17.29
C THR A 14 1.20 -17.75 16.88
N ASP A 15 0.92 -16.46 17.03
CA ASP A 15 -0.31 -15.85 16.53
C ASP A 15 -0.16 -15.49 15.04
N GLY A 16 -1.12 -15.88 14.21
CA GLY A 16 -1.14 -15.52 12.79
C GLY A 16 -1.09 -14.02 12.53
N ILE A 17 -1.63 -13.20 13.45
CA ILE A 17 -1.52 -11.75 13.38
C ILE A 17 -0.09 -11.30 13.64
N ALA A 18 0.60 -11.89 14.61
CA ALA A 18 2.01 -11.60 14.87
C ALA A 18 2.92 -12.04 13.71
N MET A 19 2.62 -13.18 13.08
CA MET A 19 3.29 -13.62 11.85
C MET A 19 3.10 -12.59 10.73
N PHE A 20 1.87 -12.12 10.54
CA PHE A 20 1.55 -11.14 9.51
C PHE A 20 2.25 -9.81 9.73
N ARG A 21 2.33 -9.31 10.97
CA ARG A 21 3.12 -8.11 11.30
C ARG A 21 4.58 -8.28 10.92
N LYS A 22 5.22 -9.39 11.31
CA LYS A 22 6.60 -9.71 10.92
C LYS A 22 6.79 -9.80 9.41
N MET A 23 5.79 -10.33 8.69
CA MET A 23 5.81 -10.39 7.24
C MET A 23 5.80 -8.97 6.66
N ARG A 24 4.89 -8.09 7.12
CA ARG A 24 4.82 -6.69 6.68
C ARG A 24 6.06 -5.86 7.08
N GLU A 25 6.69 -6.16 8.20
CA GLU A 25 7.92 -5.52 8.66
C GLU A 25 9.18 -6.03 7.93
N SER A 26 9.08 -7.16 7.22
CA SER A 26 10.22 -7.73 6.51
C SER A 26 10.42 -7.01 5.17
N ASN A 27 11.64 -6.50 4.94
CA ASN A 27 12.01 -5.83 3.69
C ASN A 27 12.31 -6.83 2.56
N THR A 28 11.39 -7.79 2.37
CA THR A 28 11.55 -8.95 1.52
C THR A 28 10.41 -9.02 0.50
N PRO A 29 10.59 -9.68 -0.66
CA PRO A 29 9.57 -9.73 -1.71
C PRO A 29 8.23 -10.38 -1.32
N TRP A 30 8.12 -11.05 -0.16
CA TRP A 30 6.87 -11.61 0.35
C TRP A 30 6.19 -10.70 1.38
N GLY A 31 6.81 -9.59 1.78
CA GLY A 31 6.21 -8.59 2.66
C GLY A 31 4.93 -7.98 2.13
N ASP A 32 4.74 -8.00 0.80
CA ASP A 32 3.52 -7.53 0.13
C ASP A 32 2.55 -8.63 -0.29
N THR A 33 2.89 -9.91 -0.05
CA THR A 33 2.00 -11.00 -0.47
C THR A 33 0.63 -10.81 0.20
N PRO A 34 -0.48 -10.86 -0.56
CA PRO A 34 -1.81 -10.76 0.00
C PRO A 34 -2.09 -11.92 0.96
N LEU A 35 -2.75 -11.63 2.08
CA LEU A 35 -3.03 -12.63 3.12
C LEU A 35 -4.51 -12.67 3.46
N ILE A 36 -5.06 -13.88 3.53
CA ILE A 36 -6.41 -14.18 4.02
C ILE A 36 -6.29 -14.91 5.37
N PHE A 37 -6.98 -14.40 6.39
CA PHE A 37 -7.05 -15.06 7.69
C PHE A 37 -8.23 -16.03 7.78
N LEU A 38 -8.00 -17.16 8.46
CA LEU A 38 -9.02 -18.08 8.93
C LEU A 38 -9.05 -18.04 10.46
N SER A 39 -10.22 -17.90 11.09
CA SER A 39 -10.34 -17.89 12.56
C SER A 39 -11.41 -18.87 13.04
N GLY A 40 -11.17 -19.57 14.15
CA GLY A 40 -12.18 -20.38 14.82
C GLY A 40 -13.19 -19.60 15.67
N LYS A 41 -12.97 -18.29 15.88
CA LYS A 41 -13.84 -17.43 16.68
C LYS A 41 -14.35 -16.23 15.88
N ASP A 42 -15.63 -15.92 16.08
CA ASP A 42 -16.29 -14.69 15.63
C ASP A 42 -16.10 -13.57 16.65
N GLU A 43 -14.84 -13.22 16.95
CA GLU A 43 -14.54 -12.01 17.71
C GLU A 43 -14.45 -10.86 16.70
N SER A 44 -15.51 -10.08 16.61
CA SER A 44 -15.64 -8.91 15.73
C SER A 44 -14.46 -7.95 15.83
N GLN A 45 -13.84 -7.85 17.02
CA GLN A 45 -12.65 -7.06 17.26
C GLN A 45 -11.42 -7.59 16.50
N THR A 46 -11.17 -8.91 16.51
CA THR A 46 -10.06 -9.55 15.79
C THR A 46 -10.17 -9.38 14.28
N LYS A 47 -11.41 -9.41 13.75
CA LYS A 47 -11.68 -9.18 12.34
C LYS A 47 -11.36 -7.74 11.93
N VAL A 48 -11.77 -6.77 12.75
CA VAL A 48 -11.48 -5.36 12.53
C VAL A 48 -9.98 -5.13 12.56
N ASP A 49 -9.28 -5.65 13.57
CA ASP A 49 -7.82 -5.48 13.71
C ASP A 49 -7.06 -6.13 12.55
N ALA A 50 -7.45 -7.33 12.12
CA ALA A 50 -6.83 -8.02 10.98
C ALA A 50 -7.00 -7.23 9.66
N LEU A 51 -8.19 -6.67 9.42
CA LEU A 51 -8.45 -5.83 8.25
C LEU A 51 -7.71 -4.49 8.33
N HIS A 52 -7.63 -3.86 9.51
CA HIS A 52 -6.86 -2.62 9.71
C HIS A 52 -5.36 -2.81 9.50
N LEU A 53 -4.83 -3.99 9.81
CA LEU A 53 -3.43 -4.34 9.55
C LEU A 53 -3.14 -4.61 8.06
N GLY A 54 -4.15 -4.58 7.20
CA GLY A 54 -4.01 -4.75 5.75
C GLY A 54 -4.10 -6.20 5.26
N ALA A 55 -4.82 -7.07 5.99
CA ALA A 55 -5.24 -8.35 5.44
C ALA A 55 -6.29 -8.15 4.33
N GLU A 56 -6.27 -9.01 3.32
CA GLU A 56 -7.21 -8.93 2.20
C GLU A 56 -8.60 -9.45 2.57
N ASP A 57 -8.67 -10.43 3.48
CA ASP A 57 -9.93 -11.03 3.91
C ASP A 57 -9.79 -11.76 5.25
N PHE A 58 -10.92 -12.02 5.89
CA PHE A 58 -11.02 -12.74 7.15
C PHE A 58 -12.25 -13.65 7.14
N LEU A 59 -12.05 -14.95 7.32
CA LEU A 59 -13.11 -15.96 7.30
C LEU A 59 -13.18 -16.74 8.60
N ILE A 60 -14.40 -17.04 9.03
CA ILE A 60 -14.67 -17.81 10.24
C ILE A 60 -14.77 -19.28 9.86
N LYS A 61 -14.16 -20.14 10.66
CA LYS A 61 -14.24 -21.59 10.53
C LYS A 61 -15.53 -22.10 11.17
N PRO A 62 -16.16 -23.15 10.61
CA PRO A 62 -15.75 -23.87 9.41
C PRO A 62 -16.01 -23.06 8.13
N VAL A 63 -15.03 -23.03 7.23
CA VAL A 63 -15.12 -22.30 5.95
C VAL A 63 -15.59 -23.23 4.84
N ASP A 64 -16.52 -22.77 4.01
CA ASP A 64 -16.88 -23.47 2.78
C ASP A 64 -15.72 -23.39 1.78
N LEU A 65 -15.26 -24.54 1.27
CA LEU A 65 -14.11 -24.60 0.37
C LEU A 65 -14.36 -23.91 -0.98
N LYS A 66 -15.60 -23.88 -1.48
CA LYS A 66 -15.96 -23.17 -2.71
C LYS A 66 -15.92 -21.66 -2.47
N GLU A 67 -16.37 -21.21 -1.30
CA GLU A 67 -16.28 -19.81 -0.90
C GLU A 67 -14.82 -19.36 -0.77
N LEU A 68 -14.00 -20.12 -0.05
CA LEU A 68 -12.57 -19.85 0.09
C LEU A 68 -11.88 -19.80 -1.28
N ALA A 69 -12.16 -20.78 -2.15
CA ALA A 69 -11.61 -20.80 -3.51
C ALA A 69 -12.07 -19.61 -4.37
N ALA A 70 -13.30 -19.11 -4.18
CA ALA A 70 -13.77 -17.90 -4.85
C ALA A 70 -13.03 -16.65 -4.36
N ARG A 71 -12.80 -16.53 -3.04
CA ARG A 71 -12.07 -15.42 -2.42
C ARG A 71 -10.61 -15.39 -2.84
N ILE A 72 -9.92 -16.54 -2.78
CA ILE A 72 -8.53 -16.68 -3.26
C ILE A 72 -8.40 -16.24 -4.71
N ARG A 73 -9.28 -16.74 -5.61
CA ARG A 73 -9.27 -16.35 -7.03
C ARG A 73 -9.49 -14.85 -7.23
N ASN A 74 -10.37 -14.25 -6.43
CA ASN A 74 -10.62 -12.81 -6.52
C ASN A 74 -9.41 -11.99 -6.11
N VAL A 75 -8.73 -12.37 -5.02
CA VAL A 75 -7.53 -11.66 -4.53
C VAL A 75 -6.38 -11.81 -5.54
N ILE A 76 -6.07 -13.04 -5.97
CA ILE A 76 -5.01 -13.29 -6.96
C ILE A 76 -5.30 -12.58 -8.29
N ARG A 77 -6.55 -12.56 -8.75
CA ARG A 77 -6.92 -11.84 -10.00
C ARG A 77 -6.73 -10.33 -9.85
N ARG A 78 -7.06 -9.75 -8.70
CA ARG A 78 -6.81 -8.32 -8.45
C ARG A 78 -5.30 -8.06 -8.46
N ASP A 79 -4.51 -8.91 -7.81
CA ASP A 79 -3.04 -8.82 -7.81
C ASP A 79 -2.40 -8.97 -9.19
N ALA A 80 -2.84 -9.95 -9.97
CA ALA A 80 -2.38 -10.13 -11.34
C ALA A 80 -2.79 -8.97 -12.27
N LYS A 81 -3.98 -8.39 -12.08
CA LYS A 81 -4.40 -7.16 -12.79
C LYS A 81 -3.57 -5.95 -12.35
N TRP A 82 -3.20 -5.84 -11.07
CA TRP A 82 -2.27 -4.83 -10.55
C TRP A 82 -0.89 -4.94 -11.23
N ARG A 83 -0.36 -6.17 -11.36
CA ARG A 83 0.97 -6.43 -11.97
C ARG A 83 1.02 -6.25 -13.49
N LYS A 84 -0.11 -6.44 -14.18
CA LYS A 84 -0.18 -6.37 -15.66
C LYS A 84 -0.65 -5.04 -16.23
N GLY A 85 -0.96 -4.04 -15.40
CA GLY A 85 -1.33 -2.69 -15.83
C GLY A 85 -2.54 -2.67 -16.77
N SER A 86 -3.76 -2.52 -16.25
CA SER A 86 -4.93 -2.34 -17.11
C SER A 86 -5.95 -1.41 -16.50
N THR A 87 -6.12 -0.28 -17.20
CA THR A 87 -7.27 0.60 -17.33
C THR A 87 -8.62 -0.07 -17.05
N GLY A 88 -9.39 0.49 -16.11
CA GLY A 88 -10.77 0.08 -15.89
C GLY A 88 -11.34 0.58 -14.57
N THR A 89 -12.04 1.71 -14.64
CA THR A 89 -12.90 2.29 -13.60
C THR A 89 -13.84 1.24 -12.99
N SER A 90 -13.79 1.02 -11.69
CA SER A 90 -14.96 0.58 -10.92
C SER A 90 -14.81 0.86 -9.43
N GLN A 91 -15.85 1.49 -8.87
CA GLN A 91 -16.06 1.73 -7.45
C GLN A 91 -15.88 0.45 -6.62
N ALA A 92 -15.31 0.64 -5.42
CA ALA A 92 -15.13 -0.30 -4.30
C ALA A 92 -13.82 -1.10 -4.18
N ALA A 93 -12.81 -0.92 -5.06
CA ALA A 93 -11.48 -1.52 -4.84
C ALA A 93 -10.35 -0.66 -5.45
N GLY A 94 -10.10 0.49 -4.83
CA GLY A 94 -8.98 1.37 -5.12
C GLY A 94 -9.09 2.21 -6.40
N VAL A 95 -8.38 3.34 -6.43
CA VAL A 95 -8.30 4.24 -7.60
C VAL A 95 -7.04 3.88 -8.39
N VAL A 96 -7.16 3.60 -9.68
CA VAL A 96 -6.02 3.33 -10.58
C VAL A 96 -5.87 4.50 -11.55
N GLY A 97 -4.65 4.96 -11.75
CA GLY A 97 -4.36 6.08 -12.65
C GLY A 97 -2.92 6.04 -13.19
N ASP A 98 -2.53 7.16 -13.80
CA ASP A 98 -1.20 7.38 -14.39
C ASP A 98 -0.71 8.75 -13.95
N LEU A 99 0.55 8.84 -13.50
CA LEU A 99 1.16 10.06 -12.96
C LEU A 99 1.19 11.20 -13.99
N LYS A 100 1.13 10.89 -15.29
CA LYS A 100 1.02 11.92 -16.34
C LYS A 100 -0.29 12.72 -16.30
N ASN A 101 -1.33 12.13 -15.71
CA ASN A 101 -2.66 12.73 -15.59
C ASN A 101 -2.94 13.30 -14.20
N LEU A 102 -2.31 12.72 -13.17
CA LEU A 102 -2.48 13.12 -11.78
C LEU A 102 -1.16 12.87 -11.05
N GLY A 103 -0.40 13.92 -10.81
CA GLY A 103 0.92 13.81 -10.18
C GLY A 103 0.82 13.38 -8.71
N ILE A 104 1.95 12.96 -8.14
CA ILE A 104 2.03 12.67 -6.70
C ILE A 104 1.52 13.84 -5.83
N PRO A 105 1.85 15.12 -6.12
CA PRO A 105 1.29 16.24 -5.36
C PRO A 105 -0.24 16.26 -5.31
N ASP A 106 -0.91 15.99 -6.43
CA ASP A 106 -2.37 16.00 -6.52
C ASP A 106 -2.99 14.82 -5.77
N ILE A 107 -2.34 13.65 -5.84
CA ILE A 107 -2.75 12.45 -5.07
C ILE A 107 -2.65 12.72 -3.57
N VAL A 108 -1.51 13.27 -3.13
CA VAL A 108 -1.27 13.64 -1.73
C VAL A 108 -2.34 14.63 -1.26
N GLN A 109 -2.60 15.69 -2.04
CA GLN A 109 -3.62 16.68 -1.72
C GLN A 109 -5.01 16.06 -1.59
N THR A 110 -5.38 15.19 -2.53
CA THR A 110 -6.70 14.54 -2.54
C THR A 110 -6.91 13.66 -1.31
N LEU A 111 -5.90 12.86 -0.94
CA LEU A 111 -5.98 11.98 0.23
C LEU A 111 -5.91 12.73 1.55
N HIS A 112 -5.13 13.81 1.59
CA HIS A 112 -5.04 14.72 2.74
C HIS A 112 -6.38 15.39 3.04
N LEU A 113 -6.98 16.08 2.04
CA LEU A 113 -8.27 16.76 2.20
C LEU A 113 -9.41 15.78 2.51
N GLY A 114 -9.34 14.57 1.96
CA GLY A 114 -10.31 13.51 2.21
C GLY A 114 -10.13 12.76 3.53
N LEU A 115 -9.11 13.11 4.33
CA LEU A 115 -8.69 12.41 5.57
C LEU A 115 -8.63 10.89 5.39
N LYS A 116 -8.10 10.44 4.25
CA LYS A 116 -8.13 9.02 3.87
C LYS A 116 -6.99 8.24 4.50
N THR A 117 -7.28 7.03 4.94
CA THR A 117 -6.29 5.98 5.20
C THR A 117 -6.17 5.13 3.94
N ALA A 118 -4.97 5.04 3.38
CA ALA A 118 -4.71 4.35 2.12
C ALA A 118 -3.22 4.06 1.91
N CYS A 119 -2.89 3.07 1.09
CA CYS A 119 -1.55 2.93 0.51
C CYS A 119 -1.60 3.34 -0.96
N VAL A 120 -0.81 4.34 -1.34
CA VAL A 120 -0.58 4.71 -2.74
C VAL A 120 0.66 3.97 -3.21
N ARG A 121 0.51 3.14 -4.23
CA ARG A 121 1.63 2.50 -4.94
C ARG A 121 1.84 3.24 -6.24
N VAL A 122 3.07 3.64 -6.50
CA VAL A 122 3.50 4.31 -7.73
C VAL A 122 4.59 3.47 -8.38
N LYS A 123 4.59 3.40 -9.70
CA LYS A 123 5.60 2.63 -10.43
C LYS A 123 6.37 3.54 -11.37
N GLY A 124 7.69 3.58 -11.17
CA GLY A 124 8.64 4.23 -12.06
C GLY A 124 9.06 3.29 -13.20
N LYS A 125 10.15 3.62 -13.87
CA LYS A 125 10.67 2.83 -15.00
C LYS A 125 11.14 1.44 -14.55
N ASP A 126 11.96 1.42 -13.50
CA ASP A 126 12.63 0.21 -13.02
C ASP A 126 12.25 -0.13 -11.55
N ASP A 127 11.64 0.80 -10.83
CA ASP A 127 11.33 0.68 -9.40
C ASP A 127 9.84 0.88 -9.10
N GLU A 128 9.42 0.41 -7.92
CA GLU A 128 8.10 0.63 -7.35
C GLU A 128 8.24 1.31 -5.98
N GLY A 129 7.44 2.33 -5.77
CA GLY A 129 7.39 3.09 -4.53
C GLY A 129 6.01 3.05 -3.89
N LYS A 130 5.96 3.19 -2.57
CA LYS A 130 4.75 3.15 -1.78
C LYS A 130 4.70 4.30 -0.78
N ILE A 131 3.53 4.91 -0.65
CA ILE A 131 3.24 6.03 0.25
C ILE A 131 2.01 5.64 1.08
N TRP A 132 2.19 5.49 2.38
CA TRP A 132 1.08 5.15 3.28
C TRP A 132 0.51 6.39 3.94
N PHE A 133 -0.81 6.48 3.86
CA PHE A 133 -1.62 7.51 4.46
C PHE A 133 -2.46 6.94 5.61
N GLU A 134 -2.57 7.71 6.69
CA GLU A 134 -3.45 7.45 7.83
C GLU A 134 -4.16 8.76 8.18
N ASN A 135 -5.49 8.80 8.10
CA ASN A 135 -6.27 10.02 8.34
C ASN A 135 -5.78 11.24 7.54
N GLY A 136 -5.40 11.03 6.27
CA GLY A 136 -4.88 12.08 5.40
C GLY A 136 -3.42 12.47 5.66
N ARG A 137 -2.73 11.75 6.55
CA ARG A 137 -1.33 11.97 6.88
C ARG A 137 -0.41 10.91 6.31
N ILE A 138 0.70 11.29 5.70
CA ILE A 138 1.73 10.37 5.23
C ILE A 138 2.51 9.87 6.45
N ARG A 139 2.46 8.56 6.69
CA ARG A 139 3.11 7.92 7.85
C ARG A 139 4.43 7.26 7.49
N HIS A 140 4.49 6.72 6.28
CA HIS A 140 5.58 5.86 5.84
C HIS A 140 5.72 5.94 4.33
N CYS A 141 6.95 5.83 3.85
CA CYS A 141 7.26 5.76 2.43
C CYS A 141 8.37 4.74 2.19
N GLU A 142 8.29 4.01 1.09
CA GLU A 142 9.32 3.06 0.65
C GLU A 142 9.53 3.20 -0.85
N LEU A 143 10.79 3.09 -1.29
CA LEU A 143 11.18 3.01 -2.69
C LEU A 143 12.42 2.13 -2.80
N GLY A 144 12.24 0.88 -3.23
CA GLY A 144 13.33 -0.11 -3.23
C GLY A 144 13.96 -0.25 -1.84
N SER A 145 15.22 0.15 -1.68
CA SER A 145 15.91 0.17 -0.38
C SER A 145 15.79 1.49 0.39
N LEU A 146 15.24 2.54 -0.22
CA LEU A 146 15.01 3.82 0.42
C LEU A 146 13.73 3.77 1.25
N VAL A 147 13.78 4.40 2.42
CA VAL A 147 12.66 4.47 3.35
C VAL A 147 12.52 5.90 3.89
N GLY A 148 11.30 6.32 4.18
CA GLY A 148 11.00 7.63 4.75
C GLY A 148 11.06 8.76 3.73
N GLU A 149 11.47 9.94 4.18
CA GLU A 149 11.33 11.18 3.41
C GLU A 149 12.13 11.15 2.11
N GLN A 150 13.30 10.51 2.10
CA GLN A 150 14.09 10.35 0.88
C GLN A 150 13.39 9.49 -0.18
N ALA A 151 12.72 8.41 0.22
CA ALA A 151 11.91 7.63 -0.71
C ALA A 151 10.79 8.49 -1.31
N PHE A 152 10.15 9.33 -0.48
CA PHE A 152 9.12 10.26 -0.94
C PHE A 152 9.65 11.27 -1.97
N TYR A 153 10.79 11.89 -1.70
CA TYR A 153 11.38 12.88 -2.60
C TYR A 153 11.80 12.28 -3.95
N GLU A 154 12.36 11.07 -3.95
CA GLU A 154 12.68 10.36 -5.19
C GLU A 154 11.41 10.02 -6.00
N MET A 155 10.34 9.56 -5.33
CA MET A 155 9.06 9.33 -6.01
C MET A 155 8.47 10.62 -6.59
N LEU A 156 8.61 11.76 -5.90
CA LEU A 156 8.07 13.06 -6.33
C LEU A 156 8.64 13.52 -7.69
N ARG A 157 9.80 12.99 -8.09
CA ARG A 157 10.43 13.25 -9.40
C ARG A 157 9.67 12.60 -10.56
N TRP A 158 8.90 11.55 -10.31
CA TRP A 158 8.26 10.76 -11.37
C TRP A 158 7.09 11.52 -11.99
N GLN A 159 7.21 11.80 -13.30
CA GLN A 159 6.20 12.52 -14.09
C GLN A 159 5.22 11.59 -14.81
N GLU A 160 5.58 10.31 -14.95
CA GLU A 160 4.78 9.31 -15.63
C GLU A 160 4.92 7.97 -14.92
N GLY A 161 3.94 7.09 -15.13
CA GLY A 161 3.92 5.76 -14.55
C GLY A 161 2.60 5.46 -13.88
N PRO A 162 2.18 4.19 -13.84
CA PRO A 162 0.91 3.82 -13.25
C PRO A 162 0.96 3.99 -11.73
N PHE A 163 -0.17 4.42 -11.16
CA PHE A 163 -0.36 4.42 -9.71
C PHE A 163 -1.67 3.73 -9.32
N VAL A 164 -1.71 3.27 -8.06
CA VAL A 164 -2.90 2.68 -7.45
C VAL A 164 -3.05 3.19 -6.02
N ILE A 165 -4.25 3.63 -5.65
CA ILE A 165 -4.63 3.99 -4.29
C ILE A 165 -5.45 2.83 -3.71
N ALA A 166 -4.87 2.07 -2.78
CA ALA A 166 -5.57 1.03 -2.03
C ALA A 166 -6.15 1.62 -0.74
N HIS A 167 -7.48 1.82 -0.69
CA HIS A 167 -8.16 2.39 0.47
C HIS A 167 -8.21 1.43 1.66
N GLY A 168 -8.17 1.97 2.88
CA GLY A 168 -8.32 1.21 4.13
C GLY A 168 -7.07 0.43 4.55
N GLN A 169 -6.02 0.42 3.72
CA GLN A 169 -4.72 -0.13 4.09
C GLN A 169 -3.91 0.92 4.85
N GLY A 170 -3.79 0.73 6.17
CA GLY A 170 -2.89 1.48 7.03
C GLY A 170 -1.51 0.82 7.14
N THR A 171 -0.63 1.43 7.93
CA THR A 171 0.66 0.87 8.32
C THR A 171 0.91 1.18 9.80
N THR A 172 1.62 0.29 10.49
CA THR A 172 2.14 0.56 11.84
C THR A 172 3.52 1.22 11.82
N LEU A 173 4.17 1.26 10.65
CA LEU A 173 5.47 1.89 10.47
C LEU A 173 5.31 3.41 10.42
N ARG A 174 6.25 4.11 11.04
CA ARG A 174 6.32 5.57 11.02
C ARG A 174 7.74 6.00 10.72
N THR A 175 7.96 6.44 9.49
CA THR A 175 9.27 6.91 9.01
C THR A 175 9.23 8.32 8.46
N ILE A 176 8.05 8.94 8.47
CA ILE A 176 7.86 10.35 8.18
C ILE A 176 7.58 11.06 9.52
N GLU A 177 8.44 12.02 9.83
CA GLU A 177 8.33 12.82 11.05
C GLU A 177 7.67 14.17 10.78
N MET A 178 7.94 14.74 9.60
CA MET A 178 7.38 16.01 9.14
C MET A 178 5.87 15.94 8.91
N ASP A 179 5.20 17.08 9.05
CA ASP A 179 3.81 17.24 8.60
C ASP A 179 3.75 17.18 7.06
N GLU A 180 2.64 16.72 6.50
CA GLU A 180 2.48 16.46 5.06
C GLU A 180 2.79 17.70 4.23
N MET A 181 2.35 18.87 4.68
CA MET A 181 2.60 20.12 3.96
C MET A 181 4.07 20.51 4.00
N GLN A 182 4.77 20.23 5.11
CA GLN A 182 6.21 20.48 5.20
C GLN A 182 6.99 19.52 4.31
N LEU A 183 6.62 18.23 4.31
CA LEU A 183 7.23 17.21 3.46
C LEU A 183 7.06 17.57 1.98
N MET A 184 5.84 17.95 1.58
CA MET A 184 5.53 18.39 0.22
C MET A 184 6.32 19.62 -0.20
N MET A 185 6.35 20.66 0.63
CA MET A 185 7.05 21.90 0.29
C MET A 185 8.57 21.69 0.20
N GLU A 186 9.15 20.89 1.09
CA GLU A 186 10.57 20.54 1.00
C GLU A 186 10.88 19.72 -0.25
N GLY A 187 10.02 18.75 -0.60
CA GLY A 187 10.18 17.97 -1.83
C GLY A 187 10.11 18.83 -3.09
N LEU A 188 9.11 19.72 -3.18
CA LEU A 188 8.96 20.64 -4.32
C LEU A 188 10.13 21.63 -4.41
N ARG A 189 10.62 22.14 -3.27
CA ARG A 189 11.81 23.00 -3.23
C ARG A 189 13.03 22.31 -3.83
N ARG A 190 13.28 21.06 -3.45
CA ARG A 190 14.40 20.26 -3.98
C ARG A 190 14.29 20.03 -5.48
N LEU A 191 13.09 19.72 -5.98
CA LEU A 191 12.84 19.56 -7.41
C LEU A 191 13.12 20.83 -8.21
N ASP A 192 12.75 22.00 -7.67
CA ASP A 192 13.00 23.29 -8.31
C ASP A 192 14.48 23.69 -8.28
N GLU A 193 15.22 23.27 -7.25
CA GLU A 193 16.67 23.49 -7.15
C GLU A 193 17.42 22.67 -8.20
N GLU A 194 17.08 21.39 -8.37
CA GLU A 194 17.73 20.50 -9.35
C GLU A 194 17.49 20.94 -10.81
N LYS A 195 16.27 21.38 -11.13
CA LYS A 195 15.96 21.90 -12.48
C LYS A 195 16.75 23.15 -12.87
N LYS A 196 17.26 23.90 -11.90
CA LYS A 196 18.09 25.09 -12.14
C LYS A 196 19.56 24.76 -12.34
N GLU A 197 20.00 23.57 -11.94
CA GLU A 197 21.38 23.10 -12.06
C GLU A 197 21.65 22.33 -13.36
N GLU A 198 20.62 21.92 -14.12
CA GLU A 198 20.79 21.43 -15.49
C GLU A 198 21.20 22.59 -16.41
N PRO A 199 22.43 22.60 -16.97
CA PRO A 199 22.81 23.62 -17.93
C PRO A 199 21.92 23.49 -19.16
N ALA A 200 21.33 24.60 -19.61
CA ALA A 200 20.62 24.68 -20.88
C ALA A 200 21.56 24.22 -22.01
N GLY A 201 21.42 22.97 -22.41
CA GLY A 201 22.13 22.35 -23.53
C GLY A 201 21.57 22.79 -24.87
#